data_AF-A0A6P6NIA0-F1
#
_entry.id   AF-A0A6P6NIA0-F1
#
_cell.length_a   1.000
_cell.length_b   1.000
_cell.length_c   1.000
_cell.angle_alpha   90.00
_cell.angle_beta   90.00
_cell.angle_gamma   90.00
#
_symmetry.space_group_name_H-M   'P 1'
#
loop_
_entity.id
_entity.type
_entity.pdbx_description
1 polymer ?
#
loop_
_entity_poly.entity_id
_entity_poly.type
_entity_poly.pdbx_seq_one_letter_code
_entity_poly.pdbx_strand_id
1 'polypeptide(L)'
;MDSSEHGSSKSSTGEASAGTLPPGLTEEEAEEIQVELTKVEDEIQTLRQVIVVKERHAAELKRRLGIGPLSEIKQNLTKGWHEVQCSNAYMRTSQTLGDLNRRVSSSNLYLTASATLEEIGRSDAYKRTQETLSQAGHMTSAAFSSVGSAIRNRFGEMSLFLLSGYIIKTMF
;
A
#
# COMPACT_ATOMS: atom_id res chain seq x y z
N MET A 1 -71.79 -1.53 -49.68
CA MET A 1 -70.84 -2.65 -49.79
C MET A 1 -69.61 -2.08 -50.46
N ASP A 2 -68.40 -2.08 -49.93
CA ASP A 2 -67.87 -2.55 -48.66
C ASP A 2 -66.43 -1.99 -48.59
N SER A 3 -66.07 -1.51 -47.40
CA SER A 3 -64.78 -1.33 -46.73
C SER A 3 -63.45 -1.48 -47.48
N SER A 4 -62.49 -0.57 -47.23
CA SER A 4 -61.42 -0.79 -46.22
C SER A 4 -60.29 0.25 -46.28
N GLU A 5 -59.85 0.64 -45.08
CA GLU A 5 -58.74 1.51 -44.71
C GLU A 5 -57.33 0.89 -44.85
N HIS A 6 -56.33 1.74 -44.57
CA HIS A 6 -54.91 1.51 -44.22
C HIS A 6 -53.97 1.14 -45.38
N GLY A 7 -52.79 1.75 -45.54
CA GLY A 7 -52.04 2.71 -44.75
C GLY A 7 -50.56 2.67 -45.16
N SER A 8 -49.77 3.60 -44.62
CA SER A 8 -48.30 3.53 -44.43
C SER A 8 -47.36 4.17 -45.47
N SER A 9 -46.84 5.32 -45.05
CA SER A 9 -45.40 5.63 -44.91
C SER A 9 -44.53 5.91 -46.14
N LYS A 10 -44.05 7.17 -46.22
CA LYS A 10 -42.63 7.51 -45.94
C LYS A 10 -42.40 9.03 -46.05
N SER A 11 -42.25 9.68 -44.89
CA SER A 11 -41.51 10.94 -44.76
C SER A 11 -40.03 10.65 -44.88
N SER A 12 -39.35 11.28 -45.85
CA SER A 12 -37.88 11.33 -45.88
C SER A 12 -37.44 12.67 -45.30
N THR A 13 -36.75 12.55 -44.17
CA THR A 13 -36.10 13.61 -43.40
C THR A 13 -34.67 13.78 -43.89
N GLY A 14 -34.19 15.03 -43.88
CA GLY A 14 -32.78 15.40 -43.92
C GLY A 14 -32.40 16.18 -45.18
N GLU A 15 -31.68 17.30 -45.13
CA GLU A 15 -31.02 17.95 -44.00
C GLU A 15 -30.39 19.26 -44.52
N ALA A 16 -29.93 20.08 -43.58
CA ALA A 16 -29.02 21.22 -43.71
C ALA A 16 -29.64 22.61 -43.93
N SER A 17 -30.07 23.23 -42.83
CA SER A 17 -29.71 24.63 -42.57
C SER A 17 -29.80 24.98 -41.08
N ALA A 18 -28.88 25.86 -40.67
CA ALA A 18 -28.93 26.77 -39.53
C ALA A 18 -28.58 26.24 -38.13
N GLY A 19 -27.46 26.75 -37.60
CA GLY A 19 -27.20 26.84 -36.17
C GLY A 19 -28.28 27.70 -35.50
N THR A 20 -29.31 27.04 -34.99
CA THR A 20 -30.49 27.70 -34.43
C THR A 20 -30.48 27.46 -32.92
N LEU A 21 -30.46 28.56 -32.18
CA LEU A 21 -30.71 28.63 -30.74
C LEU A 21 -31.98 27.82 -30.38
N PRO A 22 -32.03 27.19 -29.20
CA PRO A 22 -33.20 26.43 -28.75
C PRO A 22 -34.46 27.32 -28.77
N PRO A 23 -35.60 26.81 -29.26
CA PRO A 23 -36.79 27.62 -29.47
C PRO A 23 -37.43 28.01 -28.13
N GLY A 24 -37.32 29.28 -27.75
CA GLY A 24 -38.07 29.88 -26.64
C GLY A 24 -37.33 30.87 -25.73
N LEU A 25 -36.01 31.03 -25.85
CA LEU A 25 -35.22 31.98 -25.04
C LEU A 25 -34.80 33.18 -25.91
N THR A 26 -35.03 34.39 -25.40
CA THR A 26 -34.50 35.61 -26.00
C THR A 26 -32.97 35.66 -25.84
N GLU A 27 -32.25 36.31 -26.76
CA GLU A 27 -30.78 36.42 -26.74
C GLU A 27 -30.25 36.88 -25.37
N GLU A 28 -30.98 37.78 -24.72
CA GLU A 28 -30.68 38.37 -23.41
C GLU A 28 -30.75 37.33 -22.28
N GLU A 29 -31.72 36.42 -22.30
CA GLU A 29 -31.84 35.34 -21.30
C GLU A 29 -30.74 34.28 -21.47
N ALA A 30 -30.28 34.04 -22.71
CA ALA A 30 -29.17 33.12 -22.97
C ALA A 30 -27.82 33.67 -22.46
N GLU A 31 -27.62 34.99 -22.55
CA GLU A 31 -26.46 35.67 -21.97
C GLU A 31 -26.51 35.64 -20.43
N GLU A 32 -27.67 35.87 -19.82
CA GLU A 32 -27.85 35.82 -18.36
C GLU A 32 -27.51 34.43 -17.78
N ILE A 33 -27.97 33.36 -18.44
CA ILE A 33 -27.68 31.98 -18.02
C ILE A 33 -26.17 31.67 -18.12
N GLN A 34 -25.46 32.21 -19.12
CA GLN A 34 -24.00 32.02 -19.23
C GLN A 34 -23.25 32.75 -18.11
N VAL A 35 -23.70 33.94 -17.74
CA VAL A 35 -23.13 34.70 -16.61
C VAL A 35 -23.36 33.97 -15.29
N GLU A 36 -24.58 33.47 -15.05
CA GLU A 36 -24.88 32.67 -13.85
C GLU A 36 -24.05 31.38 -13.81
N LEU A 37 -23.91 30.68 -14.94
CA LEU A 37 -23.08 29.48 -15.03
C LEU A 37 -21.63 29.77 -14.64
N THR A 38 -21.05 30.83 -15.21
CA THR A 38 -19.67 31.25 -14.91
C THR A 38 -19.50 31.54 -13.41
N LYS A 39 -20.46 32.25 -12.81
CA LYS A 39 -20.44 32.55 -11.38
C LYS A 39 -20.51 31.29 -10.51
N VAL A 40 -21.36 30.32 -10.88
CA VAL A 40 -21.48 29.04 -10.17
C VAL A 40 -20.18 28.23 -10.30
N GLU A 41 -19.54 28.24 -11.47
CA GLU A 41 -18.25 27.59 -11.68
C GLU A 41 -17.13 28.19 -10.80
N ASP A 42 -17.08 29.51 -10.67
CA ASP A 42 -16.15 30.21 -9.77
C ASP A 42 -16.40 29.88 -8.28
N GLU A 43 -17.67 29.79 -7.87
CA GLU A 43 -18.03 29.33 -6.52
C GLU A 43 -17.59 27.88 -6.29
N ILE A 44 -17.84 26.97 -7.24
CA ILE A 44 -17.38 25.58 -7.16
C ILE A 44 -15.86 25.52 -7.00
N GLN A 45 -15.13 26.30 -7.79
CA GLN A 45 -13.67 26.36 -7.71
C GLN A 45 -13.19 26.88 -6.36
N THR A 46 -13.82 27.95 -5.86
CA THR A 46 -13.52 28.50 -4.54
C THR A 46 -13.79 27.49 -3.43
N LEU A 47 -14.93 26.80 -3.48
CA LEU A 47 -15.29 25.78 -2.49
C LEU A 47 -14.30 24.61 -2.48
N ARG A 48 -13.82 24.16 -3.65
CA ARG A 48 -12.74 23.16 -3.73
C ARG A 48 -11.47 23.64 -3.03
N GLN A 49 -11.09 24.90 -3.25
CA GLN A 49 -9.93 25.51 -2.58
C GLN A 49 -10.10 25.51 -1.06
N VAL A 50 -11.29 25.90 -0.59
CA VAL A 50 -11.63 25.92 0.84
C VAL A 50 -11.58 24.53 1.45
N ILE A 51 -12.12 23.51 0.76
CA ILE A 51 -12.06 22.11 1.24
C ILE A 51 -10.61 21.68 1.42
N VAL A 52 -9.73 21.92 0.44
CA VAL A 52 -8.30 21.56 0.54
C VAL A 52 -7.63 22.27 1.73
N VAL A 53 -7.96 23.54 1.98
CA VAL A 53 -7.46 24.27 3.16
C VAL A 53 -7.98 23.66 4.46
N LYS A 54 -9.26 23.28 4.51
CA LYS A 54 -9.87 22.64 5.69
C LYS A 54 -9.32 21.24 5.95
N GLU A 55 -9.07 20.45 4.91
CA GLU A 55 -8.42 19.14 5.00
C GLU A 55 -7.01 19.25 5.59
N ARG A 56 -6.20 20.22 5.11
CA ARG A 56 -4.89 20.51 5.71
C ARG A 56 -4.99 20.93 7.17
N HIS A 57 -5.94 21.80 7.50
CA HIS A 57 -6.13 22.24 8.88
C HIS A 57 -6.56 21.09 9.80
N ALA A 58 -7.43 20.20 9.33
CA ALA A 58 -7.81 19.00 10.07
C ALA A 58 -6.62 18.05 10.26
N ALA A 59 -5.79 17.85 9.23
CA ALA A 59 -4.57 17.05 9.33
C ALA A 59 -3.58 17.62 10.36
N GLU A 60 -3.43 18.96 10.39
CA GLU A 60 -2.58 19.64 11.37
C GLU A 60 -3.13 19.52 12.80
N LEU A 61 -4.44 19.67 13.00
CA LEU A 61 -5.08 19.45 14.30
C LEU A 61 -4.89 18.01 14.78
N LYS A 62 -5.07 17.01 13.88
CA LYS A 62 -4.81 15.59 14.17
C LYS A 62 -3.36 15.36 14.59
N ARG A 63 -2.39 15.98 13.89
CA ARG A 63 -0.96 15.95 14.27
C ARG A 63 -0.71 16.55 15.65
N ARG A 64 -1.31 17.70 15.97
CA ARG A 64 -1.19 18.35 17.29
C ARG A 64 -1.81 17.53 18.41
N LEU A 65 -2.85 16.75 18.11
CA LEU A 65 -3.47 15.78 19.03
C LEU A 65 -2.71 14.44 19.10
N GLY A 66 -1.63 14.27 18.34
CA GLY A 66 -0.85 13.01 18.30
C GLY A 66 -1.51 11.88 17.50
N ILE A 67 -2.59 12.17 16.78
CA ILE A 67 -3.28 11.26 15.86
C ILE A 67 -2.63 11.44 14.49
N GLY A 68 -1.46 10.84 14.29
CA GLY A 68 -0.72 10.90 13.05
C GLY A 68 -0.77 9.54 12.33
N PRO A 69 -0.62 9.51 10.99
CA PRO A 69 -0.54 8.27 10.22
C PRO A 69 0.52 7.30 10.78
N LEU A 70 1.63 7.85 11.28
CA LEU A 70 2.74 7.09 11.84
C LEU A 70 2.54 6.67 13.30
N SER A 71 1.75 7.43 14.08
CA SER A 71 1.47 7.06 15.48
C SER A 71 0.47 5.92 15.55
N GLU A 72 -0.52 5.87 14.66
CA GLU A 72 -1.43 4.73 14.53
C GLU A 72 -0.70 3.46 14.11
N ILE A 73 0.20 3.53 13.11
CA ILE A 73 1.02 2.38 12.69
C ILE A 73 1.92 1.91 13.84
N LYS A 74 2.64 2.83 14.50
CA LYS A 74 3.51 2.49 15.63
C LYS A 74 2.72 1.84 16.76
N GLN A 75 1.55 2.37 17.08
CA GLN A 75 0.72 1.86 18.16
C GLN A 75 0.11 0.49 17.83
N ASN A 76 -0.37 0.29 16.59
CA ASN A 76 -0.86 -1.02 16.12
C ASN A 76 0.26 -2.07 16.05
N LEU A 77 1.45 -1.70 15.60
CA LEU A 77 2.59 -2.61 15.54
C LEU A 77 3.11 -2.97 16.94
N THR A 78 3.16 -1.99 17.85
CA THR A 78 3.56 -2.21 19.25
C THR A 78 2.56 -3.12 19.94
N LYS A 79 1.26 -2.89 19.76
CA LYS A 79 0.19 -3.76 20.30
C LYS A 79 0.23 -5.15 19.68
N GLY A 80 0.29 -5.27 18.35
CA GLY A 80 0.36 -6.57 17.68
C GLY A 80 1.60 -7.38 18.05
N TRP A 81 2.75 -6.71 18.22
CA TRP A 81 3.97 -7.35 18.74
C TRP A 81 3.80 -7.83 20.18
N HIS A 82 3.24 -6.99 21.05
CA HIS A 82 2.99 -7.33 22.45
C HIS A 82 1.93 -8.43 22.59
N GLU A 83 0.90 -8.40 21.76
CA GLU A 83 -0.12 -9.45 21.67
C GLU A 83 0.47 -10.76 21.21
N VAL A 84 1.39 -10.76 20.23
CA VAL A 84 2.11 -11.97 19.82
C VAL A 84 3.01 -12.50 20.94
N GLN A 85 3.75 -11.62 21.63
CA GLN A 85 4.60 -12.01 22.75
C GLN A 85 3.80 -12.55 23.95
N CYS A 86 2.69 -11.91 24.28
CA CYS A 86 1.86 -12.26 25.44
C CYS A 86 0.72 -13.23 25.09
N SER A 87 0.55 -13.61 23.82
CA SER A 87 -0.54 -14.49 23.41
C SER A 87 -0.41 -15.82 24.12
N ASN A 88 -1.57 -16.35 24.56
CA ASN A 88 -1.66 -17.67 25.15
C ASN A 88 -1.01 -18.71 24.22
N ALA A 89 -1.15 -18.59 22.90
CA ALA A 89 -0.53 -19.52 21.95
C ALA A 89 1.01 -19.52 22.03
N TYR A 90 1.66 -18.35 22.00
CA TYR A 90 3.12 -18.26 22.08
C TYR A 90 3.64 -18.67 23.46
N MET A 91 3.01 -18.20 24.53
CA MET A 91 3.35 -18.58 25.91
C MET A 91 3.18 -20.09 26.14
N ARG A 92 2.05 -20.68 25.71
CA ARG A 92 1.78 -22.13 25.81
C ARG A 92 2.77 -22.93 24.97
N THR A 93 3.12 -22.48 23.77
CA THR A 93 4.13 -23.15 22.94
C THR A 93 5.51 -23.04 23.57
N SER A 94 5.90 -21.88 24.11
CA SER A 94 7.19 -21.72 24.79
C SER A 94 7.28 -22.58 26.06
N GLN A 95 6.19 -22.69 26.83
CA GLN A 95 6.09 -23.59 27.98
C GLN A 95 6.18 -25.05 27.54
N THR A 96 5.46 -25.43 26.48
CA THR A 96 5.49 -26.79 25.94
C THR A 96 6.87 -27.16 25.41
N LEU A 97 7.59 -26.22 24.77
CA LEU A 97 8.98 -26.38 24.36
C LEU A 97 9.91 -26.54 25.57
N GLY A 98 9.73 -25.72 26.62
CA GLY A 98 10.49 -25.83 27.87
C GLY A 98 10.27 -27.18 28.57
N ASP A 99 9.04 -27.69 28.54
CA ASP A 99 8.68 -28.96 29.13
C ASP A 99 9.16 -30.15 28.28
N LEU A 100 9.12 -30.04 26.96
CA LEU A 100 9.79 -30.99 26.05
C LEU A 100 11.29 -31.02 26.31
N ASN A 101 11.93 -29.86 26.40
CA ASN A 101 13.36 -29.76 26.67
C ASN A 101 13.72 -30.40 28.01
N ARG A 102 12.92 -30.18 29.06
CA ARG A 102 13.10 -30.83 30.37
C ARG A 102 12.92 -32.34 30.29
N ARG A 103 11.85 -32.82 29.63
CA ARG A 103 11.54 -34.24 29.47
C ARG A 103 12.59 -34.99 28.65
N VAL A 104 13.09 -34.34 27.60
CA VAL A 104 14.18 -34.87 26.78
C VAL A 104 15.45 -34.92 27.62
N SER A 105 15.85 -33.83 28.27
CA SER A 105 17.06 -33.79 29.11
C SER A 105 17.02 -34.78 30.28
N SER A 106 15.85 -35.07 30.84
CA SER A 106 15.69 -36.00 31.97
C SER A 106 15.43 -37.45 31.55
N SER A 107 15.24 -37.73 30.26
CA SER A 107 14.97 -39.08 29.79
C SER A 107 16.26 -39.90 29.66
N ASN A 108 16.24 -41.14 30.16
CA ASN A 108 17.31 -42.12 29.94
C ASN A 108 17.59 -42.36 28.43
N LEU A 109 16.59 -42.15 27.58
CA LEU A 109 16.73 -42.19 26.13
C LEU A 109 17.63 -41.06 25.59
N TYR A 110 17.63 -39.86 26.18
CA TYR A 110 18.53 -38.77 25.78
C TYR A 110 19.95 -38.99 26.28
N LEU A 111 20.15 -39.55 27.48
CA LEU A 111 21.50 -39.92 27.96
C LEU A 111 22.13 -41.02 27.09
N THR A 112 21.32 -41.96 26.62
CA THR A 112 21.78 -43.05 25.72
C THR A 112 21.92 -42.57 24.29
N ALA A 113 20.95 -41.78 23.80
CA ALA A 113 21.00 -41.21 22.46
C ALA A 113 22.01 -40.08 22.35
N SER A 114 22.34 -39.33 23.39
CA SER A 114 23.39 -38.29 23.35
C SER A 114 24.76 -38.94 23.23
N ALA A 115 24.99 -40.08 23.90
CA ALA A 115 26.21 -40.86 23.72
C ALA A 115 26.37 -41.37 22.26
N THR A 116 25.28 -41.82 21.62
CA THR A 116 25.31 -42.23 20.21
C THR A 116 25.25 -41.04 19.23
N LEU A 117 24.63 -39.92 19.61
CA LEU A 117 24.60 -38.68 18.83
C LEU A 117 25.94 -37.95 18.87
N GLU A 118 26.72 -38.10 19.95
CA GLU A 118 28.11 -37.62 20.01
C GLU A 118 29.00 -38.43 19.05
N GLU A 119 28.72 -39.72 18.89
CA GLU A 119 29.36 -40.60 17.89
C GLU A 119 28.94 -40.23 16.45
N ILE A 120 27.66 -39.95 16.23
CA ILE A 120 27.13 -39.47 14.93
C ILE A 120 27.59 -38.03 14.62
N GLY A 121 27.71 -37.16 15.62
CA GLY A 121 28.20 -35.78 15.46
C GLY A 121 29.68 -35.71 15.10
N ARG A 122 30.45 -36.75 15.45
CA ARG A 122 31.83 -36.95 14.95
C ARG A 122 31.88 -37.58 13.56
N SER A 123 30.77 -38.14 13.06
CA SER A 123 30.70 -38.80 11.75
C SER A 123 30.80 -37.83 10.58
N ASP A 124 31.41 -38.31 9.49
CA ASP A 124 31.61 -37.53 8.26
C ASP A 124 30.30 -37.12 7.58
N ALA A 125 29.21 -37.86 7.78
CA ALA A 125 27.90 -37.52 7.21
C ALA A 125 27.31 -36.26 7.85
N TYR A 126 27.48 -36.09 9.17
CA TYR A 126 27.02 -34.91 9.90
C TYR A 126 27.87 -33.70 9.54
N LYS A 127 29.20 -33.84 9.51
CA LYS A 127 30.12 -32.78 9.08
C LYS A 127 29.84 -32.30 7.65
N ARG A 128 29.64 -33.21 6.69
CA ARG A 128 29.29 -32.82 5.31
C ARG A 128 27.96 -32.06 5.23
N THR A 129 26.97 -32.46 6.01
CA THR A 129 25.66 -31.77 6.04
C THR A 129 25.77 -30.40 6.72
N GLN A 130 26.53 -30.30 7.81
CA GLN A 130 26.82 -29.04 8.48
C GLN A 130 27.57 -28.08 7.55
N GLU A 131 28.62 -28.57 6.86
CA GLU A 131 29.37 -27.79 5.87
C GLU A 131 28.46 -27.32 4.74
N THR A 132 27.56 -28.19 4.24
CA THR A 132 26.60 -27.83 3.19
C THR A 132 25.61 -26.76 3.67
N LEU A 133 25.07 -26.90 4.89
CA LEU A 133 24.15 -25.94 5.48
C LEU A 133 24.83 -24.58 5.72
N SER A 134 26.07 -24.59 6.24
CA SER A 134 26.87 -23.38 6.44
C SER A 134 27.22 -22.70 5.11
N GLN A 135 27.61 -23.46 4.08
CA GLN A 135 27.88 -22.93 2.75
C GLN A 135 26.61 -22.33 2.12
N ALA A 136 25.49 -23.05 2.16
CA ALA A 136 24.21 -22.54 1.69
C ALA A 136 23.76 -21.28 2.48
N GLY A 137 24.01 -21.25 3.78
CA GLY A 137 23.74 -20.10 4.64
C GLY A 137 24.57 -18.87 4.28
N HIS A 138 25.87 -19.04 3.99
CA HIS A 138 26.72 -17.95 3.50
C HIS A 138 26.29 -17.46 2.12
N MET A 139 25.95 -18.38 1.21
CA MET A 139 25.44 -18.01 -0.12
C MET A 139 24.11 -17.24 -0.03
N THR A 140 23.22 -17.65 0.87
CA THR A 140 21.94 -16.95 1.11
C THR A 140 22.15 -15.59 1.77
N SER A 141 23.05 -15.48 2.75
CA SER A 141 23.41 -14.20 3.36
C SER A 141 24.04 -13.23 2.36
N ALA A 142 24.90 -13.73 1.47
CA ALA A 142 25.50 -12.93 0.41
C ALA A 142 24.45 -12.43 -0.59
N ALA A 143 23.50 -13.28 -1.00
CA ALA A 143 22.40 -12.89 -1.85
C ALA A 143 21.51 -11.82 -1.19
N PHE A 144 21.18 -11.98 0.10
CA PHE A 144 20.39 -11.00 0.84
C PHE A 144 21.12 -9.66 1.00
N SER A 145 22.42 -9.69 1.30
CA SER A 145 23.24 -8.48 1.37
C SER A 145 23.32 -7.77 0.01
N SER A 146 23.42 -8.52 -1.08
CA SER A 146 23.39 -7.98 -2.44
C SER A 146 22.08 -7.24 -2.75
N VAL A 147 20.93 -7.83 -2.38
CA VAL A 147 19.62 -7.17 -2.49
C VAL A 147 19.55 -5.92 -1.61
N GLY A 148 20.05 -5.98 -0.37
CA GLY A 148 20.12 -4.82 0.52
C GLY A 148 20.99 -3.68 -0.04
N SER A 149 22.11 -4.02 -0.69
CA SER A 149 23.00 -3.05 -1.34
C SER A 149 22.38 -2.47 -2.60
N ALA A 150 21.66 -3.25 -3.39
CA ALA A 150 20.93 -2.76 -4.56
C ALA A 150 19.84 -1.74 -4.15
N ILE A 151 19.09 -2.04 -3.08
CA ILE A 151 18.10 -1.12 -2.52
C ILE A 151 18.77 0.15 -1.99
N ARG A 152 19.89 0.02 -1.27
CA ARG A 152 20.65 1.17 -0.74
C ARG A 152 21.19 2.06 -1.85
N ASN A 153 21.71 1.48 -2.93
CA ASN A 153 22.21 2.22 -4.07
C ASN A 153 21.09 2.98 -4.78
N ARG A 154 19.90 2.36 -4.97
CA ARG A 154 18.74 3.07 -5.55
C ARG A 154 18.29 4.25 -4.69
N PHE A 155 18.36 4.12 -3.37
CA PHE A 155 18.01 5.21 -2.47
C PHE A 155 19.06 6.35 -2.47
N GLY A 156 20.35 6.00 -2.57
CA GLY A 156 21.44 6.98 -2.72
C GLY A 156 21.43 7.69 -4.06
N GLU A 157 21.07 7.01 -5.14
CA GLU A 157 20.88 7.62 -6.47
C GLU A 157 19.75 8.65 -6.43
N MET A 158 18.61 8.32 -5.82
CA MET A 158 17.49 9.26 -5.68
C MET A 158 17.86 10.48 -4.81
N SER A 159 18.64 10.31 -3.75
CA SER A 159 19.07 11.45 -2.93
C SER A 159 20.05 12.38 -3.66
N LEU A 160 20.92 11.82 -4.52
CA LEU A 160 21.81 12.61 -5.39
C LEU A 160 21.03 13.42 -6.44
N PHE A 161 19.99 12.87 -7.06
CA PHE A 161 19.14 13.63 -8.01
C PHE A 161 18.43 14.81 -7.34
N LEU A 162 17.94 14.62 -6.12
CA LEU A 162 17.28 15.70 -5.37
C LEU A 162 18.26 16.80 -4.97
N LEU A 163 19.47 16.43 -4.52
CA LEU A 163 20.51 17.42 -4.20
C LEU A 163 20.98 18.17 -5.45
N SER A 164 21.20 17.45 -6.56
CA SER A 164 21.61 18.03 -7.84
C SER A 164 20.56 19.02 -8.37
N GLY A 165 19.28 18.66 -8.33
CA GLY A 165 18.20 19.56 -8.73
C GLY A 165 18.09 20.81 -7.84
N TYR A 166 18.33 20.65 -6.52
CA TYR A 166 18.31 21.76 -5.57
C TYR A 166 19.46 22.74 -5.79
N ILE A 167 20.69 22.24 -6.04
CA ILE A 167 21.85 23.09 -6.34
C ILE A 167 21.67 23.87 -7.64
N ILE A 168 21.16 23.22 -8.70
CA ILE A 168 20.86 23.90 -9.99
C ILE A 168 19.84 25.02 -9.80
N LYS A 169 18.78 24.78 -9.01
CA LYS A 169 17.73 25.77 -8.73
C LYS A 169 18.19 26.93 -7.83
N THR A 170 19.34 26.80 -7.16
CA THR A 170 19.91 27.86 -6.31
C THR A 170 20.96 28.69 -7.07
N MET A 171 21.48 28.21 -8.20
CA MET A 171 22.49 28.89 -9.01
C MET A 171 21.93 29.70 -10.19
N PHE A 172 20.63 29.61 -10.48
CA PHE A 172 19.90 30.40 -11.47
C PHE A 172 18.72 31.10 -10.80
#